data_AF-A0A060SDW3-F1
#
_entry.id   AF-A0A060SDW3-F1
#
_cell.length_a   1.000
_cell.length_b   1.000
_cell.length_c   1.000
_cell.angle_alpha   90.00
_cell.angle_beta   90.00
_cell.angle_gamma   90.00
#
_symmetry.space_group_name_H-M   'P 1'
#
loop_
_entity.id
_entity.type
_entity.pdbx_description
1 polymer ?
#
loop_
_entity_poly.entity_id
_entity_poly.type
_entity_poly.pdbx_seq_one_letter_code
_entity_poly.pdbx_strand_id
1 'polypeptide(L)'
;MASSSSADQRYAANIQGWNIQQPVSPQYLGRKTLPIKRADAEPLTREDLQYDLLYYIFVDPTKAFVDYLAPNQPLVNFCDLYVNALWNSPKCSKVLKDKMVETPAFAIEFAKIALLTNVGRINTTMAFFPEMKTALRSYHPVPSLQKTDGNLQDAPRIKNCLKAALLPFEFKTPPPSTPAEIIEKARAGQIPPTSVVNLIFVLANSNNAMAVAQKHFDPPVEFLDLFLPINLSSESRARVFLWLMFYYLQGPDKPNPFDDDYSRTHPGRVPRMRPLTREEQAMENVDPIEEIEWGKRMSALRSKFLRELVDEMEAEKRRKKNPPLPPPPAPSTSYSAQELAVMRQVRAQRQEDPMSRGSSQSHEGQGGSHRAYESSSRPPIPHLEPFKPDLSGEDPHQERTMVQQAWHLINSADPLEDSDKEEDEHVRLDYNRRLRVLARLRGKEPTPEPEPQPGSSSHPNPAHGQGRQPSQAAQASQPTGRLQQVQSWR
;
A
#
# COMPACT_ATOMS: atom_id res chain seq x y z
N MET A 1 65.95 -14.80 -23.35
CA MET A 1 65.37 -13.57 -22.79
C MET A 1 63.88 -13.60 -23.06
N ALA A 2 63.10 -13.63 -21.98
CA ALA A 2 61.66 -13.39 -21.79
C ALA A 2 60.62 -13.55 -22.93
N SER A 3 59.58 -14.28 -22.57
CA SER A 3 58.34 -14.59 -23.27
C SER A 3 57.29 -13.46 -23.29
N SER A 4 56.31 -13.65 -24.19
CA SER A 4 54.87 -13.38 -24.05
C SER A 4 54.31 -12.07 -24.64
N SER A 5 53.47 -12.18 -25.69
CA SER A 5 52.01 -11.98 -25.55
C SER A 5 51.25 -12.22 -26.87
N SER A 6 50.35 -13.22 -26.81
CA SER A 6 49.03 -13.43 -27.41
C SER A 6 48.61 -12.79 -28.75
N ALA A 7 48.11 -13.67 -29.61
CA ALA A 7 47.42 -13.43 -30.87
C ALA A 7 45.91 -13.17 -30.70
N ASP A 8 45.40 -12.34 -31.62
CA ASP A 8 44.09 -12.35 -32.31
C ASP A 8 42.85 -12.97 -31.65
N GLN A 9 41.84 -12.13 -31.40
CA GLN A 9 40.54 -12.28 -32.07
C GLN A 9 39.65 -11.03 -31.95
N ARG A 10 39.14 -10.62 -33.12
CA ARG A 10 38.24 -9.48 -33.35
C ARG A 10 36.83 -9.80 -32.85
N TYR A 11 36.18 -8.89 -32.13
CA TYR A 11 34.72 -8.73 -32.14
C TYR A 11 34.37 -7.26 -32.23
N ALA A 12 33.95 -6.86 -33.42
CA ALA A 12 33.45 -5.54 -33.74
C ALA A 12 32.06 -5.34 -33.13
N ALA A 13 31.85 -4.16 -32.53
CA ALA A 13 30.56 -3.68 -32.08
C ALA A 13 29.60 -3.56 -33.28
N ASN A 14 28.53 -4.36 -33.27
CA ASN A 14 27.51 -4.31 -34.32
C ASN A 14 26.32 -3.46 -33.82
N ILE A 15 26.37 -2.17 -34.14
CA ILE A 15 25.19 -1.29 -34.14
C ILE A 15 24.44 -1.60 -35.44
N GLN A 16 23.35 -2.37 -35.36
CA GLN A 16 22.47 -2.61 -36.50
C GLN A 16 21.19 -1.80 -36.35
N GLY A 17 20.98 -0.95 -37.36
CA GLY A 17 19.87 -0.02 -37.48
C GLY A 17 18.52 -0.70 -37.62
N TRP A 18 17.52 0.05 -37.19
CA TRP A 18 16.11 -0.23 -37.33
C TRP A 18 15.73 -0.27 -38.82
N ASN A 19 15.42 -1.46 -39.32
CA ASN A 19 14.82 -1.62 -40.64
C ASN A 19 13.29 -1.68 -40.48
N ILE A 20 12.61 -0.61 -40.90
CA ILE A 20 11.14 -0.49 -40.88
C ILE A 20 10.63 -1.00 -42.22
N GLN A 21 10.13 -2.24 -42.25
CA GLN A 21 9.10 -2.78 -43.17
C GLN A 21 9.19 -4.32 -43.19
N GLN A 22 8.47 -5.00 -42.29
CA GLN A 22 7.93 -6.34 -42.55
C GLN A 22 6.56 -6.47 -41.86
N PRO A 23 5.55 -7.09 -42.52
CA PRO A 23 4.25 -7.32 -41.91
C PRO A 23 4.38 -8.41 -40.85
N VAL A 24 4.13 -8.05 -39.59
CA VAL A 24 4.22 -8.95 -38.44
C VAL A 24 3.08 -9.97 -38.44
N SER A 25 3.44 -11.25 -38.58
CA SER A 25 2.60 -12.40 -38.26
C SER A 25 2.24 -12.41 -36.76
N PRO A 26 1.06 -12.91 -36.33
CA PRO A 26 0.58 -12.76 -34.96
C PRO A 26 1.26 -13.76 -34.00
N GLN A 27 2.44 -13.41 -33.50
CA GLN A 27 3.14 -14.15 -32.46
C GLN A 27 3.58 -13.23 -31.31
N TYR A 28 2.65 -12.56 -30.61
CA TYR A 28 2.95 -11.93 -29.31
C TYR A 28 1.71 -11.90 -28.40
N LEU A 29 1.32 -13.08 -27.90
CA LEU A 29 0.23 -13.26 -26.92
C LEU A 29 0.76 -13.47 -25.48
N GLY A 30 1.96 -12.99 -25.15
CA GLY A 30 2.54 -13.16 -23.82
C GLY A 30 3.65 -12.17 -23.47
N ARG A 31 3.50 -11.53 -22.30
CA ARG A 31 4.40 -10.53 -21.66
C ARG A 31 4.27 -9.07 -22.12
N LYS A 32 3.05 -8.55 -22.09
CA LYS A 32 2.86 -7.11 -21.92
C LYS A 32 3.30 -6.74 -20.49
N THR A 33 4.25 -5.81 -20.34
CA THR A 33 4.68 -5.34 -19.02
C THR A 33 3.56 -4.48 -18.44
N LEU A 34 2.74 -5.08 -17.59
CA LEU A 34 1.57 -4.41 -17.03
C LEU A 34 1.94 -3.36 -15.98
N PRO A 35 2.85 -3.59 -15.02
CA PRO A 35 3.16 -2.54 -14.06
C PRO A 35 4.00 -1.41 -14.64
N ILE A 36 3.72 -0.18 -14.26
CA ILE A 36 4.55 0.98 -14.55
C ILE A 36 5.91 0.80 -13.87
N LYS A 37 6.99 1.07 -14.60
CA LYS A 37 8.37 0.98 -14.11
C LYS A 37 9.07 2.30 -14.35
N ARG A 38 9.44 2.97 -13.27
CA ARG A 38 10.18 4.24 -13.24
C ARG A 38 11.25 4.16 -12.15
N ALA A 39 12.31 4.94 -12.26
CA ALA A 39 13.34 5.02 -11.22
C ALA A 39 12.82 5.81 -9.99
N ASP A 40 13.45 5.64 -8.83
CA ASP A 40 13.08 6.42 -7.63
C ASP A 40 13.12 7.93 -7.92
N ALA A 41 12.15 8.65 -7.37
CA ALA A 41 11.91 10.07 -7.59
C ALA A 41 11.47 10.47 -9.00
N GLU A 42 11.40 9.57 -9.98
CA GLU A 42 10.83 9.90 -11.30
C GLU A 42 9.31 10.08 -11.20
N PRO A 43 8.76 11.19 -11.72
CA PRO A 43 7.33 11.44 -11.70
C PRO A 43 6.58 10.51 -12.65
N LEU A 44 5.38 10.10 -12.25
CA LEU A 44 4.45 9.38 -13.12
C LEU A 44 3.71 10.39 -13.99
N THR A 45 3.98 10.36 -15.29
CA THR A 45 3.38 11.25 -16.30
C THR A 45 1.94 10.86 -16.60
N ARG A 46 1.19 11.76 -17.24
CA ARG A 46 -0.12 11.44 -17.78
C ARG A 46 -0.08 10.26 -18.77
N GLU A 47 0.98 10.15 -19.56
CA GLU A 47 1.18 9.01 -20.47
C GLU A 47 1.33 7.70 -19.69
N ASP A 48 2.14 7.66 -18.61
CA ASP A 48 2.31 6.45 -17.79
C ASP A 48 0.97 5.95 -17.22
N LEU A 49 0.16 6.91 -16.75
CA LEU A 49 -1.11 6.68 -16.08
C LEU A 49 -2.27 6.43 -17.05
N GLN A 50 -2.10 6.79 -18.32
CA GLN A 50 -3.21 6.93 -19.28
C GLN A 50 -4.30 7.86 -18.71
N TYR A 51 -3.89 9.06 -18.32
CA TYR A 51 -4.74 10.03 -17.62
C TYR A 51 -6.05 10.32 -18.36
N ASP A 52 -6.04 10.47 -19.68
CA ASP A 52 -7.23 10.83 -20.44
C ASP A 52 -8.27 9.72 -20.41
N LEU A 53 -7.85 8.45 -20.43
CA LEU A 53 -8.74 7.30 -20.20
C LEU A 53 -9.42 7.43 -18.83
N LEU A 54 -8.62 7.65 -17.77
CA LEU A 54 -9.13 7.82 -16.41
C LEU A 54 -10.06 9.04 -16.31
N TYR A 55 -9.77 10.11 -17.04
CA TYR A 55 -10.64 11.28 -17.11
C TYR A 55 -12.00 10.91 -17.69
N TYR A 56 -12.06 10.28 -18.86
CA TYR A 56 -13.32 9.89 -19.50
C TYR A 56 -14.12 8.87 -18.68
N ILE A 57 -13.46 7.93 -18.00
CA ILE A 57 -14.15 6.97 -17.11
C ILE A 57 -14.85 7.68 -15.95
N PHE A 58 -14.19 8.65 -15.31
CA PHE A 58 -14.70 9.28 -14.08
C PHE A 58 -15.58 10.50 -14.33
N VAL A 59 -15.48 11.16 -15.49
CA VAL A 59 -16.33 12.30 -15.84
C VAL A 59 -17.69 11.88 -16.42
N ASP A 60 -17.84 10.61 -16.81
CA ASP A 60 -19.08 10.11 -17.42
C ASP A 60 -20.27 10.25 -16.44
N PRO A 61 -21.34 10.99 -16.82
CA PRO A 61 -22.45 11.29 -15.94
C PRO A 61 -23.54 10.21 -15.92
N THR A 62 -23.37 9.10 -16.65
CA THR A 62 -24.43 8.12 -16.91
C THR A 62 -24.79 7.35 -15.64
N LYS A 63 -25.98 7.62 -15.09
CA LYS A 63 -26.50 6.95 -13.89
C LYS A 63 -27.10 5.59 -14.21
N ALA A 64 -26.24 4.58 -14.34
CA ALA A 64 -26.60 3.25 -14.81
C ALA A 64 -26.34 2.13 -13.81
N PHE A 65 -25.65 2.41 -12.70
CA PHE A 65 -25.15 1.37 -11.80
C PHE A 65 -25.95 1.30 -10.50
N VAL A 66 -26.37 0.10 -10.14
CA VAL A 66 -26.98 -0.17 -8.84
C VAL A 66 -25.92 -0.17 -7.74
N ASP A 67 -26.06 0.73 -6.77
CA ASP A 67 -25.21 0.84 -5.59
C ASP A 67 -26.04 0.68 -4.31
N TYR A 68 -25.86 -0.45 -3.61
CA TYR A 68 -26.52 -0.69 -2.32
C TYR A 68 -25.94 0.13 -1.17
N LEU A 69 -24.76 0.71 -1.37
CA LEU A 69 -24.07 1.51 -0.36
C LEU A 69 -24.45 2.98 -0.47
N ALA A 70 -25.13 3.39 -1.55
CA ALA A 70 -25.62 4.74 -1.75
C ALA A 70 -26.93 4.99 -0.96
N PRO A 71 -27.01 6.05 -0.13
CA PRO A 71 -28.25 6.39 0.57
C PRO A 71 -29.27 6.99 -0.41
N ASN A 72 -30.47 6.39 -0.47
CA ASN A 72 -31.67 6.90 -1.16
C ASN A 72 -31.60 7.06 -2.71
N GLN A 73 -30.52 6.63 -3.39
CA GLN A 73 -30.48 6.54 -4.85
C GLN A 73 -30.06 5.14 -5.29
N PRO A 74 -30.89 4.40 -6.04
CA PRO A 74 -30.54 3.07 -6.50
C PRO A 74 -29.69 3.10 -7.77
N LEU A 75 -29.49 4.24 -8.43
CA LEU A 75 -28.73 4.36 -9.68
C LEU A 75 -27.75 5.52 -9.63
N VAL A 76 -26.46 5.20 -9.72
CA VAL A 76 -25.35 6.14 -9.68
C VAL A 76 -24.48 6.01 -10.93
N ASN A 77 -23.62 7.00 -11.18
CA ASN A 77 -22.60 6.90 -12.23
C ASN A 77 -21.40 6.04 -11.77
N PHE A 78 -20.46 5.74 -12.66
CA PHE A 78 -19.30 4.92 -12.30
C PHE A 78 -18.41 5.58 -11.24
N CYS A 79 -18.20 6.89 -11.33
CA CYS A 79 -17.41 7.64 -10.36
C CYS A 79 -17.95 7.46 -8.94
N ASP A 80 -19.23 7.75 -8.74
CA ASP A 80 -19.95 7.58 -7.49
C ASP A 80 -19.86 6.13 -6.99
N LEU A 81 -20.15 5.16 -7.85
CA LEU A 81 -20.10 3.74 -7.50
C LEU A 81 -18.72 3.33 -6.97
N TYR A 82 -17.65 3.74 -7.65
CA TYR A 82 -16.29 3.35 -7.30
C TYR A 82 -15.78 4.09 -6.05
N VAL A 83 -16.06 5.39 -5.95
CA VAL A 83 -15.73 6.20 -4.75
C VAL A 83 -16.47 5.68 -3.52
N ASN A 84 -17.76 5.36 -3.64
CA ASN A 84 -18.56 4.81 -2.54
C ASN A 84 -18.04 3.44 -2.10
N ALA A 85 -17.63 2.57 -3.03
CA ALA A 85 -17.03 1.28 -2.70
C ALA A 85 -15.73 1.44 -1.88
N LEU A 86 -14.88 2.40 -2.26
CA LEU A 86 -13.65 2.72 -1.51
C LEU A 86 -13.95 3.33 -0.14
N TRP A 87 -14.87 4.29 -0.08
CA TRP A 87 -15.24 4.97 1.16
C TRP A 87 -15.85 4.02 2.18
N ASN A 88 -16.68 3.05 1.73
CA ASN A 88 -17.30 2.05 2.59
C ASN A 88 -16.36 0.91 3.00
N SER A 89 -15.17 0.79 2.41
CA SER A 89 -14.19 -0.21 2.83
C SER A 89 -13.83 -0.02 4.32
N PRO A 90 -13.81 -1.10 5.13
CA PRO A 90 -13.39 -1.03 6.53
C PRO A 90 -11.88 -0.80 6.67
N LYS A 91 -11.11 -0.95 5.57
CA LYS A 91 -9.67 -0.65 5.52
C LYS A 91 -9.38 0.75 4.96
N CYS A 92 -10.40 1.51 4.59
CA CYS A 92 -10.28 2.93 4.32
C CYS A 92 -10.18 3.69 5.66
N SER A 93 -9.08 4.39 5.91
CA SER A 93 -8.83 5.04 7.20
C SER A 93 -9.78 6.21 7.42
N LYS A 94 -10.08 6.53 8.69
CA LYS A 94 -10.94 7.68 9.03
C LYS A 94 -10.44 8.98 8.40
N VAL A 95 -9.14 9.28 8.54
CA VAL A 95 -8.50 10.47 7.93
C VAL A 95 -8.73 10.54 6.42
N LEU A 96 -8.65 9.40 5.72
CA LEU A 96 -8.90 9.36 4.29
C LEU A 96 -10.37 9.62 3.97
N LYS A 97 -11.30 9.02 4.72
CA LYS A 97 -12.74 9.26 4.56
C LYS A 97 -13.10 10.73 4.80
N ASP A 98 -12.59 11.29 5.89
CA ASP A 98 -12.81 12.69 6.25
C ASP A 98 -12.32 13.61 5.12
N LYS A 99 -11.14 13.33 4.57
CA LYS A 99 -10.58 14.09 3.43
C LYS A 99 -11.36 13.93 2.14
N MET A 100 -11.85 12.73 1.83
CA MET A 100 -12.72 12.50 0.67
C MET A 100 -13.99 13.34 0.75
N VAL A 101 -14.58 13.46 1.95
CA VAL A 101 -15.78 14.28 2.19
C VAL A 101 -15.45 15.77 2.13
N GLU A 102 -14.34 16.20 2.73
CA GLU A 102 -13.91 17.61 2.75
C GLU A 102 -13.55 18.11 1.34
N THR A 103 -12.86 17.28 0.55
CA THR A 103 -12.40 17.64 -0.80
C THR A 103 -12.84 16.58 -1.81
N PRO A 104 -14.02 16.76 -2.46
CA PRO A 104 -14.52 15.87 -3.51
C PRO A 104 -13.52 15.56 -4.63
N ALA A 105 -12.77 16.57 -5.08
CA ALA A 105 -11.74 16.40 -6.10
C ALA A 105 -10.66 15.39 -5.69
N PHE A 106 -10.26 15.39 -4.40
CA PHE A 106 -9.32 14.43 -3.86
C PHE A 106 -9.88 13.00 -3.90
N ALA A 107 -11.18 12.81 -3.64
CA ALA A 107 -11.81 11.49 -3.71
C ALA A 107 -11.71 10.89 -5.12
N ILE A 108 -11.91 11.72 -6.16
CA ILE A 108 -11.78 11.32 -7.56
C ILE A 108 -10.31 11.00 -7.90
N GLU A 109 -9.37 11.85 -7.49
CA GLU A 109 -7.93 11.62 -7.69
C GLU A 109 -7.47 10.30 -7.03
N PHE A 110 -7.88 10.07 -5.78
CA PHE A 110 -7.63 8.84 -5.06
C PHE A 110 -8.25 7.62 -5.77
N ALA A 111 -9.47 7.75 -6.25
CA ALA A 111 -10.17 6.70 -6.97
C ALA A 111 -9.48 6.31 -8.28
N LYS A 112 -8.92 7.27 -9.02
CA LYS A 112 -8.13 7.02 -10.23
C LYS A 112 -6.87 6.18 -9.93
N ILE A 113 -6.16 6.51 -8.85
CA ILE A 113 -4.97 5.74 -8.41
C ILE A 113 -5.36 4.37 -7.90
N ALA A 114 -6.47 4.27 -7.17
CA ALA A 114 -7.02 3.01 -6.72
C ALA A 114 -7.43 2.11 -7.89
N LEU A 115 -7.99 2.67 -8.97
CA LEU A 115 -8.30 1.94 -10.20
C LEU A 115 -7.03 1.37 -10.83
N LEU A 116 -5.99 2.18 -11.01
CA LEU A 116 -4.69 1.74 -11.54
C LEU A 116 -4.03 0.66 -10.66
N THR A 117 -4.18 0.74 -9.34
CA THR A 117 -3.72 -0.28 -8.40
C THR A 117 -4.54 -1.57 -8.55
N ASN A 118 -5.85 -1.46 -8.75
CA ASN A 118 -6.77 -2.60 -8.89
C ASN A 118 -6.48 -3.40 -10.17
N VAL A 119 -6.22 -2.71 -11.29
CA VAL A 119 -5.84 -3.36 -12.56
C VAL A 119 -4.37 -3.78 -12.61
N GLY A 120 -3.57 -3.47 -11.58
CA GLY A 120 -2.16 -3.88 -11.49
C GLY A 120 -1.17 -3.02 -12.28
N ARG A 121 -1.55 -1.80 -12.70
CA ARG A 121 -0.62 -0.82 -13.31
C ARG A 121 0.30 -0.19 -12.26
N ILE A 122 -0.23 0.10 -11.07
CA ILE A 122 0.56 0.61 -9.93
C ILE A 122 0.96 -0.55 -9.02
N ASN A 123 2.27 -0.72 -8.85
CA ASN A 123 2.82 -1.72 -7.94
C ASN A 123 2.76 -1.27 -6.49
N THR A 124 2.62 -2.24 -5.58
CA THR A 124 2.60 -1.99 -4.12
C THR A 124 3.91 -1.45 -3.56
N THR A 125 5.01 -1.51 -4.30
CA THR A 125 6.30 -0.93 -3.88
C THR A 125 6.35 0.58 -4.06
N MET A 126 5.40 1.15 -4.82
CA MET A 126 5.34 2.59 -5.08
C MET A 126 4.77 3.36 -3.90
N ALA A 127 5.35 4.53 -3.68
CA ALA A 127 5.02 5.48 -2.63
C ALA A 127 4.76 6.87 -3.21
N PHE A 128 3.87 7.62 -2.59
CA PHE A 128 3.44 8.94 -3.08
C PHE A 128 3.70 10.07 -2.06
N PHE A 129 4.53 9.80 -1.07
CA PHE A 129 5.02 10.79 -0.11
C PHE A 129 6.56 10.72 0.01
N PRO A 130 7.26 11.88 -0.03
CA PRO A 130 8.72 11.92 -0.16
C PRO A 130 9.46 11.52 1.12
N GLU A 131 8.80 11.48 2.29
CA GLU A 131 9.42 11.26 3.60
C GLU A 131 9.69 9.78 3.94
N MET A 132 9.50 8.86 3.00
CA MET A 132 9.75 7.44 3.23
C MET A 132 11.24 7.14 3.44
N LYS A 133 11.59 6.66 4.64
CA LYS A 133 12.96 6.23 4.99
C LYS A 133 13.33 4.81 4.54
N THR A 134 12.37 4.02 4.08
CA THR A 134 12.57 2.59 3.79
C THR A 134 13.20 2.38 2.40
N ALA A 135 14.27 1.60 2.31
CA ALA A 135 14.93 1.25 1.04
C ALA A 135 14.12 0.32 0.10
N LEU A 136 13.05 -0.30 0.60
CA LEU A 136 12.21 -1.25 -0.15
C LEU A 136 11.09 -0.57 -0.96
N ARG A 137 10.95 0.75 -0.86
CA ARG A 137 9.87 1.50 -1.51
C ARG A 137 10.45 2.61 -2.37
N SER A 138 9.88 2.78 -3.56
CA SER A 138 10.26 3.86 -4.48
C SER A 138 9.21 4.97 -4.44
N TYR A 139 9.67 6.19 -4.21
CA TYR A 139 8.83 7.39 -4.25
C TYR A 139 8.64 7.85 -5.69
N HIS A 140 7.40 8.09 -6.07
CA HIS A 140 7.05 8.67 -7.37
C HIS A 140 6.03 9.79 -7.17
N PRO A 141 6.37 11.05 -7.50
CA PRO A 141 5.37 12.10 -7.61
C PRO A 141 4.33 11.73 -8.68
N VAL A 142 3.06 12.08 -8.46
CA VAL A 142 1.96 11.86 -9.42
C VAL A 142 1.28 13.20 -9.71
N PRO A 143 1.90 14.09 -10.50
CA PRO A 143 1.48 15.49 -10.62
C PRO A 143 0.02 15.67 -11.06
N SER A 144 -0.46 14.82 -11.96
CA SER A 144 -1.82 14.89 -12.50
C SER A 144 -2.92 14.47 -11.51
N LEU A 145 -2.55 13.81 -10.40
CA LEU A 145 -3.47 13.26 -9.39
C LEU A 145 -3.11 13.66 -7.95
N GLN A 146 -2.22 14.66 -7.78
CA GLN A 146 -1.83 15.24 -6.49
C GLN A 146 -2.01 16.76 -6.49
N LYS A 147 -3.10 17.24 -7.11
CA LYS A 147 -3.37 18.68 -7.22
C LYS A 147 -4.02 19.24 -5.95
N THR A 148 -4.72 18.38 -5.21
CA THR A 148 -5.39 18.74 -3.97
C THR A 148 -4.45 18.63 -2.78
N ASP A 149 -4.69 19.46 -1.76
CA ASP A 149 -3.81 19.56 -0.61
C ASP A 149 -3.86 18.26 0.20
N GLY A 150 -2.72 17.58 0.32
CA GLY A 150 -2.49 16.45 1.22
C GLY A 150 -2.06 15.15 0.55
N ASN A 151 -1.23 14.40 1.27
CA ASN A 151 -0.53 13.24 0.77
C ASN A 151 -1.48 12.09 0.38
N LEU A 152 -1.23 11.49 -0.78
CA LEU A 152 -1.86 10.24 -1.17
C LEU A 152 -1.37 9.09 -0.27
N GLN A 153 -2.25 8.13 0.00
CA GLN A 153 -1.84 6.89 0.67
C GLN A 153 -0.93 6.07 -0.24
N ASP A 154 0.01 5.33 0.36
CA ASP A 154 0.87 4.41 -0.37
C ASP A 154 0.10 3.21 -0.96
N ALA A 155 0.62 2.66 -2.05
CA ALA A 155 -0.02 1.59 -2.81
C ALA A 155 -0.42 0.34 -1.97
N PRO A 156 0.32 -0.09 -0.92
CA PRO A 156 -0.12 -1.18 -0.05
C PRO A 156 -1.40 -0.88 0.73
N ARG A 157 -1.57 0.35 1.22
CA ARG A 157 -2.80 0.75 1.93
C ARG A 157 -3.97 0.79 0.97
N ILE A 158 -3.76 1.30 -0.24
CA ILE A 158 -4.74 1.27 -1.33
C ILE A 158 -5.15 -0.18 -1.64
N LYS A 159 -4.19 -1.09 -1.82
CA LYS A 159 -4.47 -2.52 -2.06
C LYS A 159 -5.26 -3.16 -0.92
N ASN A 160 -4.94 -2.85 0.33
CA ASN A 160 -5.68 -3.35 1.49
C ASN A 160 -7.11 -2.77 1.55
N CYS A 161 -7.28 -1.51 1.17
CA CYS A 161 -8.59 -0.87 1.00
C CYS A 161 -9.43 -1.59 -0.05
N LEU A 162 -8.87 -1.83 -1.24
CA LEU A 162 -9.52 -2.54 -2.35
C LEU A 162 -9.94 -3.96 -1.97
N LYS A 163 -9.05 -4.74 -1.33
CA LYS A 163 -9.35 -6.10 -0.87
C LYS A 163 -10.55 -6.19 0.09
N ALA A 164 -10.83 -5.11 0.82
CA ALA A 164 -11.92 -5.06 1.78
C ALA A 164 -13.14 -4.28 1.27
N ALA A 165 -13.11 -3.74 0.04
CA ALA A 165 -14.22 -3.06 -0.60
C ALA A 165 -15.25 -4.08 -1.15
N LEU A 166 -15.93 -4.73 -0.21
CA LEU A 166 -16.87 -5.82 -0.44
C LEU A 166 -18.32 -5.34 -0.26
N LEU A 167 -19.25 -5.96 -0.97
CA LEU A 167 -20.68 -5.80 -0.72
C LEU A 167 -21.10 -6.54 0.56
N PRO A 168 -22.21 -6.15 1.22
CA PRO A 168 -22.63 -6.75 2.49
C PRO A 168 -22.74 -8.28 2.50
N PHE A 169 -23.19 -8.89 1.40
CA PHE A 169 -23.31 -10.35 1.28
C PHE A 169 -21.97 -11.06 1.05
N GLU A 170 -20.95 -10.35 0.57
CA GLU A 170 -19.60 -10.87 0.30
C GLU A 170 -18.75 -10.97 1.58
N PHE A 171 -19.20 -10.41 2.70
CA PHE A 171 -18.52 -10.62 3.99
C PHE A 171 -18.70 -12.05 4.53
N LYS A 172 -19.79 -12.73 4.14
CA LYS A 172 -20.14 -14.09 4.61
C LYS A 172 -19.78 -15.17 3.60
N THR A 173 -19.77 -14.81 2.32
CA THR A 173 -19.50 -15.73 1.22
C THR A 173 -18.40 -15.16 0.35
N PRO A 174 -17.46 -15.99 -0.15
CA PRO A 174 -16.39 -15.48 -0.99
C PRO A 174 -16.97 -14.79 -2.24
N PRO A 175 -16.40 -13.64 -2.67
CA PRO A 175 -16.77 -13.02 -3.92
C PRO A 175 -16.59 -13.98 -5.11
N PRO A 176 -17.42 -13.88 -6.16
CA PRO A 176 -17.22 -14.67 -7.36
C PRO A 176 -15.86 -14.36 -7.98
N SER A 177 -15.17 -15.39 -8.49
CA SER A 177 -13.79 -15.29 -8.97
C SER A 177 -13.65 -15.39 -10.49
N THR A 178 -14.75 -15.71 -11.19
CA THR A 178 -14.78 -15.87 -12.65
C THR A 178 -15.90 -15.03 -13.28
N PRO A 179 -15.75 -14.58 -14.54
CA PRO A 179 -16.82 -13.88 -15.25
C PRO A 179 -18.10 -14.71 -15.40
N ALA A 180 -17.99 -16.04 -15.45
CA ALA A 180 -19.14 -16.94 -15.55
C ALA A 180 -19.98 -16.93 -14.26
N GLU A 181 -19.35 -17.07 -13.09
CA GLU A 181 -20.03 -17.00 -11.78
C GLU A 181 -20.73 -15.66 -11.57
N ILE A 182 -20.11 -14.55 -12.01
CA ILE A 182 -20.70 -13.21 -11.93
C ILE A 182 -22.01 -13.15 -12.74
N ILE A 183 -22.00 -13.69 -13.97
CA ILE A 183 -23.18 -13.73 -14.83
C ILE A 183 -24.26 -14.67 -14.28
N GLU A 184 -23.88 -15.81 -13.71
CA GLU A 184 -24.82 -16.74 -13.07
C GLU A 184 -25.55 -16.08 -11.90
N LYS A 185 -24.81 -15.39 -11.01
CA LYS A 185 -25.41 -14.62 -9.91
C LYS A 185 -26.33 -13.51 -10.41
N ALA A 186 -25.92 -12.78 -11.45
CA ALA A 186 -26.75 -11.74 -12.06
C ALA A 186 -28.07 -12.32 -12.61
N ARG A 187 -28.01 -13.46 -13.31
CA ARG A 187 -29.19 -14.17 -13.84
C ARG A 187 -30.07 -14.76 -12.73
N ALA A 188 -29.49 -15.11 -11.58
CA ALA A 188 -30.23 -15.51 -10.39
C ALA A 188 -30.93 -14.33 -9.66
N GLY A 189 -30.90 -13.12 -10.24
CA GLY A 189 -31.55 -11.93 -9.71
C GLY A 189 -30.71 -11.11 -8.74
N GLN A 190 -29.46 -11.50 -8.49
CA GLN A 190 -28.56 -10.77 -7.60
C GLN A 190 -27.86 -9.64 -8.36
N ILE A 191 -28.35 -8.41 -8.21
CA ILE A 191 -27.84 -7.21 -8.90
C ILE A 191 -27.46 -6.12 -7.90
N PRO A 192 -26.21 -5.62 -7.86
CA PRO A 192 -25.06 -6.21 -8.53
C PRO A 192 -24.66 -7.57 -7.94
N PRO A 193 -24.12 -8.48 -8.76
CA PRO A 193 -23.68 -9.82 -8.32
C PRO A 193 -22.41 -9.79 -7.45
N THR A 194 -21.63 -8.71 -7.53
CA THR A 194 -20.36 -8.51 -6.80
C THR A 194 -20.01 -7.03 -6.75
N SER A 195 -19.05 -6.63 -5.89
CA SER A 195 -18.57 -5.25 -5.87
C SER A 195 -17.87 -4.85 -7.19
N VAL A 196 -17.94 -3.57 -7.56
CA VAL A 196 -17.23 -3.05 -8.75
C VAL A 196 -15.72 -3.29 -8.65
N VAL A 197 -15.17 -3.24 -7.43
CA VAL A 197 -13.75 -3.49 -7.17
C VAL A 197 -13.39 -4.95 -7.50
N ASN A 198 -14.20 -5.91 -7.04
CA ASN A 198 -13.99 -7.32 -7.34
C ASN A 198 -14.19 -7.63 -8.82
N LEU A 199 -15.19 -7.05 -9.50
CA LEU A 199 -15.37 -7.23 -10.94
C LEU A 199 -14.11 -6.83 -11.72
N ILE A 200 -13.57 -5.64 -11.45
CA ILE A 200 -12.35 -5.15 -12.12
C ILE A 200 -11.18 -6.11 -11.85
N PHE A 201 -11.03 -6.60 -10.61
CA PHE A 201 -10.01 -7.59 -10.28
C PHE A 201 -10.18 -8.90 -11.06
N VAL A 202 -11.41 -9.41 -11.19
CA VAL A 202 -11.73 -10.62 -11.94
C VAL A 202 -11.42 -10.45 -13.43
N LEU A 203 -11.79 -9.32 -14.04
CA LEU A 203 -11.51 -9.03 -15.46
C LEU A 203 -10.03 -8.78 -15.73
N ALA A 204 -9.30 -8.20 -14.77
CA ALA A 204 -7.86 -7.97 -14.85
C ALA A 204 -7.02 -9.24 -14.62
N ASN A 205 -7.61 -10.33 -14.12
CA ASN A 205 -6.89 -11.56 -13.85
C ASN A 205 -6.51 -12.28 -15.15
N SER A 206 -5.23 -12.63 -15.31
CA SER A 206 -4.70 -13.32 -16.50
C SER A 206 -5.39 -14.64 -16.79
N ASN A 207 -5.90 -15.35 -15.77
CA ASN A 207 -6.63 -16.61 -15.96
C ASN A 207 -7.96 -16.41 -16.69
N ASN A 208 -8.54 -15.21 -16.63
CA ASN A 208 -9.81 -14.86 -17.27
C ASN A 208 -9.62 -14.11 -18.60
N ALA A 209 -8.41 -13.60 -18.87
CA ALA A 209 -8.13 -12.70 -19.99
C ALA A 209 -8.59 -13.27 -21.34
N MET A 210 -8.22 -14.51 -21.66
CA MET A 210 -8.57 -15.15 -22.93
C MET A 210 -10.09 -15.34 -23.09
N ALA A 211 -10.79 -15.78 -22.03
CA ALA A 211 -12.23 -15.99 -22.07
C ALA A 211 -13.01 -14.67 -22.24
N VAL A 212 -12.56 -13.62 -21.55
CA VAL A 212 -13.13 -12.27 -21.70
C VAL A 212 -12.85 -11.72 -23.10
N ALA A 213 -11.62 -11.85 -23.60
CA ALA A 213 -11.22 -11.38 -24.93
C ALA A 213 -12.04 -12.05 -26.04
N GLN A 214 -12.13 -13.40 -26.03
CA GLN A 214 -12.90 -14.14 -27.04
C GLN A 214 -14.38 -13.75 -27.05
N LYS A 215 -14.96 -13.54 -25.87
CA LYS A 215 -16.37 -13.18 -25.76
C LYS A 215 -16.63 -11.75 -26.25
N HIS A 216 -15.83 -10.81 -25.78
CA HIS A 216 -16.19 -9.39 -25.83
C HIS A 216 -15.43 -8.60 -26.90
N PHE A 217 -14.21 -9.01 -27.26
CA PHE A 217 -13.28 -8.20 -28.05
C PHE A 217 -12.95 -8.82 -29.41
N ASP A 218 -12.65 -7.97 -30.40
CA ASP A 218 -11.97 -8.37 -31.63
C ASP A 218 -10.47 -8.55 -31.35
N PRO A 219 -9.85 -9.67 -31.75
CA PRO A 219 -8.41 -9.85 -31.60
C PRO A 219 -7.61 -8.73 -32.27
N PRO A 220 -6.45 -8.29 -31.72
CA PRO A 220 -5.71 -8.88 -30.60
C PRO A 220 -5.96 -8.19 -29.23
N VAL A 221 -7.06 -7.42 -29.09
CA VAL A 221 -7.27 -6.57 -27.90
C VAL A 221 -7.87 -7.37 -26.75
N GLU A 222 -7.36 -7.12 -25.54
CA GLU A 222 -7.83 -7.71 -24.29
C GLU A 222 -8.23 -6.62 -23.27
N PHE A 223 -8.85 -6.99 -22.16
CA PHE A 223 -9.31 -6.04 -21.14
C PHE A 223 -8.19 -5.13 -20.60
N LEU A 224 -7.01 -5.68 -20.32
CA LEU A 224 -5.89 -4.90 -19.77
C LEU A 224 -5.28 -3.93 -20.78
N ASP A 225 -5.47 -4.15 -22.08
CA ASP A 225 -5.00 -3.24 -23.13
C ASP A 225 -5.68 -1.88 -23.06
N LEU A 226 -6.90 -1.83 -22.48
CA LEU A 226 -7.57 -0.57 -22.22
C LEU A 226 -6.72 0.39 -21.38
N PHE A 227 -5.83 -0.13 -20.52
CA PHE A 227 -4.98 0.65 -19.61
C PHE A 227 -3.52 0.79 -20.08
N LEU A 228 -3.21 0.41 -21.32
CA LEU A 228 -1.88 0.49 -21.93
C LEU A 228 -1.82 1.60 -23.00
N PRO A 229 -0.62 2.16 -23.29
CA PRO A 229 -0.44 3.16 -24.35
C PRO A 229 -0.51 2.53 -25.74
N ILE A 230 -1.70 2.09 -26.13
CA ILE A 230 -1.99 1.53 -27.46
C ILE A 230 -2.60 2.59 -28.38
N ASN A 231 -2.58 2.36 -29.69
CA ASN A 231 -3.14 3.26 -30.69
C ASN A 231 -4.69 3.16 -30.75
N LEU A 232 -5.37 3.40 -29.63
CA LEU A 232 -6.83 3.47 -29.53
C LEU A 232 -7.21 4.66 -28.64
N SER A 233 -8.21 5.44 -29.07
CA SER A 233 -8.62 6.64 -28.36
C SER A 233 -9.04 6.36 -26.93
N SER A 234 -8.57 7.19 -26.00
CA SER A 234 -8.87 7.13 -24.57
C SER A 234 -10.37 7.19 -24.29
N GLU A 235 -11.11 8.00 -25.04
CA GLU A 235 -12.57 8.08 -24.97
C GLU A 235 -13.25 6.74 -25.32
N SER A 236 -12.88 6.13 -26.45
CA SER A 236 -13.49 4.85 -26.87
C SER A 236 -13.14 3.71 -25.91
N ARG A 237 -11.90 3.69 -25.38
CA ARG A 237 -11.48 2.74 -24.35
C ARG A 237 -12.27 2.92 -23.04
N ALA A 238 -12.54 4.16 -22.64
CA ALA A 238 -13.37 4.46 -21.47
C ALA A 238 -14.80 3.97 -21.65
N ARG A 239 -15.42 4.20 -22.81
CA ARG A 239 -16.75 3.66 -23.13
C ARG A 239 -16.78 2.13 -23.06
N VAL A 240 -15.79 1.44 -23.62
CA VAL A 240 -15.69 -0.02 -23.54
C VAL A 240 -15.53 -0.50 -22.10
N PHE A 241 -14.71 0.18 -21.29
CA PHE A 241 -14.57 -0.13 -19.87
C PHE A 241 -15.92 0.00 -19.14
N LEU A 242 -16.63 1.12 -19.30
CA LEU A 242 -17.94 1.36 -18.70
C LEU A 242 -19.00 0.35 -19.18
N TRP A 243 -18.96 0.01 -20.47
CA TRP A 243 -19.82 -1.03 -21.06
C TRP A 243 -19.63 -2.38 -20.36
N LEU A 244 -18.39 -2.80 -20.12
CA LEU A 244 -18.08 -4.05 -19.42
C LEU A 244 -18.53 -4.00 -17.96
N MET A 245 -18.31 -2.88 -17.28
CA MET A 245 -18.80 -2.69 -15.91
C MET A 245 -20.32 -2.87 -15.87
N PHE A 246 -21.06 -2.26 -16.80
CA PHE A 246 -22.51 -2.38 -16.84
C PHE A 246 -22.95 -3.81 -17.15
N TYR A 247 -22.37 -4.42 -18.19
CA TYR A 247 -22.72 -5.78 -18.63
C TYR A 247 -22.63 -6.81 -17.50
N TYR A 248 -21.57 -6.75 -16.70
CA TYR A 248 -21.36 -7.70 -15.60
C TYR A 248 -22.06 -7.30 -14.30
N LEU A 249 -22.21 -6.00 -13.98
CA LEU A 249 -22.86 -5.58 -12.73
C LEU A 249 -24.38 -5.51 -12.82
N GLN A 250 -24.93 -5.20 -13.99
CA GLN A 250 -26.37 -5.00 -14.19
C GLN A 250 -27.06 -6.19 -14.87
N GLY A 251 -26.26 -7.12 -15.41
CA GLY A 251 -26.70 -8.32 -16.10
C GLY A 251 -26.69 -8.14 -17.63
N PRO A 252 -26.46 -9.22 -18.39
CA PRO A 252 -26.28 -9.17 -19.83
C PRO A 252 -27.57 -8.91 -20.62
N ASP A 253 -28.73 -9.10 -19.98
CA ASP A 253 -30.04 -9.05 -20.63
C ASP A 253 -30.65 -7.63 -20.62
N LYS A 254 -30.00 -6.67 -19.95
CA LYS A 254 -30.44 -5.27 -19.91
C LYS A 254 -29.81 -4.45 -21.04
N PRO A 255 -30.52 -3.47 -21.62
CA PRO A 255 -29.95 -2.58 -22.63
C PRO A 255 -28.79 -1.79 -22.02
N ASN A 256 -27.62 -1.86 -22.64
CA ASN A 256 -26.42 -1.23 -22.12
C ASN A 256 -26.37 0.25 -22.56
N PRO A 257 -26.38 1.22 -21.63
CA PRO A 257 -26.40 2.63 -21.99
C PRO A 257 -25.10 3.09 -22.66
N PHE A 258 -24.03 2.29 -22.59
CA PHE A 258 -22.75 2.55 -23.23
C PHE A 258 -22.63 1.92 -24.62
N ASP A 259 -23.70 1.33 -25.14
CA ASP A 259 -23.72 0.73 -26.48
C ASP A 259 -23.49 1.75 -27.61
N ASP A 260 -22.77 1.33 -28.64
CA ASP A 260 -22.77 1.97 -29.96
C ASP A 260 -23.61 1.16 -30.96
N ASP A 261 -23.63 1.57 -32.23
CA ASP A 261 -24.39 0.86 -33.25
C ASP A 261 -23.86 -0.56 -33.50
N TYR A 262 -22.55 -0.78 -33.32
CA TYR A 262 -21.92 -2.07 -33.50
C TYR A 262 -22.29 -3.04 -32.37
N SER A 263 -22.15 -2.64 -31.10
CA SER A 263 -22.48 -3.51 -29.96
C SER A 263 -23.97 -3.81 -29.87
N ARG A 264 -24.85 -2.88 -30.30
CA ARG A 264 -26.29 -3.14 -30.44
C ARG A 264 -26.61 -4.25 -31.43
N THR A 265 -25.89 -4.35 -32.54
CA THR A 265 -26.12 -5.38 -33.57
C THR A 265 -25.29 -6.65 -33.35
N HIS A 266 -24.34 -6.65 -32.40
CA HIS A 266 -23.49 -7.80 -32.08
C HIS A 266 -23.57 -8.12 -30.58
N PRO A 267 -24.61 -8.84 -30.14
CA PRO A 267 -24.83 -9.12 -28.72
C PRO A 267 -23.60 -9.72 -28.04
N GLY A 268 -23.20 -9.11 -26.92
CA GLY A 268 -22.03 -9.52 -26.15
C GLY A 268 -20.70 -8.95 -26.65
N ARG A 269 -20.65 -8.21 -27.77
CA ARG A 269 -19.44 -7.49 -28.22
C ARG A 269 -19.40 -6.09 -27.62
N VAL A 270 -18.20 -5.62 -27.31
CA VAL A 270 -17.99 -4.25 -26.83
C VAL A 270 -18.18 -3.23 -27.95
N PRO A 271 -18.45 -1.94 -27.63
CA PRO A 271 -18.42 -0.86 -28.60
C PRO A 271 -17.11 -0.80 -29.40
N ARG A 272 -17.16 -0.26 -30.62
CA ARG A 272 -15.96 -0.12 -31.45
C ARG A 272 -14.98 0.86 -30.82
N MET A 273 -13.73 0.40 -30.70
CA MET A 273 -12.62 1.26 -30.33
C MET A 273 -12.07 1.96 -31.56
N ARG A 274 -11.86 3.27 -31.45
CA ARG A 274 -11.41 4.11 -32.55
C ARG A 274 -9.87 4.18 -32.56
N PRO A 275 -9.18 3.77 -33.63
CA PRO A 275 -7.75 4.01 -33.78
C PRO A 275 -7.46 5.50 -33.93
N LEU A 276 -6.28 5.92 -33.48
CA LEU A 276 -5.84 7.32 -33.55
C LEU A 276 -4.84 7.51 -34.68
N THR A 277 -4.92 8.66 -35.34
CA THR A 277 -3.79 9.15 -36.14
C THR A 277 -2.61 9.50 -35.23
N ARG A 278 -1.40 9.66 -35.80
CA ARG A 278 -0.21 9.98 -35.02
C ARG A 278 -0.34 11.33 -34.33
N GLU A 279 -0.96 12.28 -35.01
CA GLU A 279 -1.22 13.64 -34.53
C GLU A 279 -2.20 13.61 -33.35
N GLU A 280 -3.31 12.87 -33.46
CA GLU A 280 -4.26 12.72 -32.35
C GLU A 280 -3.63 12.00 -31.15
N GLN A 281 -2.83 10.95 -31.40
CA GLN A 281 -2.14 10.24 -30.33
C GLN A 281 -1.15 11.13 -29.57
N ALA A 282 -0.51 12.09 -30.25
CA ALA A 282 0.39 13.06 -29.61
C ALA A 282 -0.35 14.12 -28.78
N MET A 283 -1.66 14.27 -28.97
CA MET A 283 -2.50 15.18 -28.20
C MET A 283 -3.12 14.52 -26.96
N GLU A 284 -3.12 13.18 -26.89
CA GLU A 284 -3.58 12.46 -25.70
C GLU A 284 -2.50 12.43 -24.61
N ASN A 285 -2.93 12.50 -23.36
CA ASN A 285 -2.11 12.33 -22.17
C ASN A 285 -0.94 13.33 -22.07
N VAL A 286 -1.11 14.53 -22.59
CA VAL A 286 -0.07 15.59 -22.55
C VAL A 286 -0.04 16.23 -21.16
N ASP A 287 1.11 16.16 -20.49
CA ASP A 287 1.34 16.85 -19.21
C ASP A 287 1.37 18.38 -19.40
N PRO A 288 0.49 19.13 -18.71
CA PRO A 288 0.60 20.58 -18.61
C PRO A 288 1.93 21.01 -18.00
N ILE A 289 2.39 22.22 -18.35
CA ILE A 289 3.66 22.79 -17.85
C ILE A 289 3.71 22.80 -16.31
N GLU A 290 2.60 23.16 -15.67
CA GLU A 290 2.49 23.20 -14.21
C GLU A 290 2.73 21.82 -13.56
N GLU A 291 2.22 20.74 -14.18
CA GLU A 291 2.41 19.36 -13.72
C GLU A 291 3.86 18.92 -13.89
N ILE A 292 4.49 19.28 -15.00
CA ILE A 292 5.92 19.01 -15.27
C ILE A 292 6.79 19.73 -14.22
N GLU A 293 6.55 21.00 -13.96
CA GLU A 293 7.30 21.79 -13.00
C GLU A 293 7.11 21.28 -11.57
N TRP A 294 5.88 20.97 -11.19
CA TRP A 294 5.58 20.41 -9.88
C TRP A 294 6.26 19.05 -9.68
N GLY A 295 6.22 18.17 -10.69
CA GLY A 295 6.92 16.89 -10.67
C GLY A 295 8.42 17.06 -10.44
N LYS A 296 9.06 17.97 -11.18
CA LYS A 296 10.49 18.30 -10.99
C LYS A 296 10.81 18.81 -9.59
N ARG A 297 9.96 19.68 -9.02
CA ARG A 297 10.14 20.18 -7.64
C ARG A 297 10.09 19.04 -6.62
N MET A 298 9.13 18.13 -6.75
CA MET A 298 8.97 17.02 -5.83
C MET A 298 10.08 15.97 -5.97
N SER A 299 10.54 15.70 -7.20
CA SER A 299 11.73 14.87 -7.43
C SER A 299 12.97 15.46 -6.74
N ALA A 300 13.19 16.77 -6.87
CA ALA A 300 14.30 17.45 -6.22
C ALA A 300 14.20 17.42 -4.68
N LEU A 301 12.99 17.55 -4.13
CA LEU A 301 12.73 17.41 -2.69
C LEU A 301 13.13 16.01 -2.20
N ARG A 302 12.76 14.95 -2.94
CA ARG A 302 13.16 13.58 -2.62
C ARG A 302 14.68 13.41 -2.67
N SER A 303 15.34 13.92 -3.70
CA SER A 303 16.81 13.84 -3.79
C SER A 303 17.52 14.60 -2.66
N LYS A 304 16.95 15.72 -2.19
CA LYS A 304 17.46 16.42 -1.01
C LYS A 304 17.30 15.58 0.25
N PHE A 305 16.11 15.03 0.49
CA PHE A 305 15.82 14.17 1.63
C PHE A 305 16.75 12.94 1.69
N LEU A 306 16.96 12.27 0.55
CA LEU A 306 17.86 11.11 0.48
C LEU A 306 19.32 11.46 0.79
N ARG A 307 19.79 12.65 0.34
CA ARG A 307 21.14 13.12 0.69
C ARG A 307 21.29 13.36 2.18
N GLU A 308 20.33 14.06 2.79
CA GLU A 308 20.33 14.32 4.23
C GLU A 308 20.32 13.01 5.05
N LEU A 309 19.55 12.01 4.60
CA LEU A 309 19.51 10.69 5.23
C LEU A 309 20.83 9.93 5.12
N VAL A 310 21.49 9.97 3.95
CA VAL A 310 22.81 9.36 3.75
C VAL A 310 23.86 10.06 4.63
N ASP A 311 23.85 11.39 4.68
CA ASP A 311 24.77 12.18 5.51
C ASP A 311 24.57 11.88 7.00
N GLU A 312 23.33 11.74 7.47
CA GLU A 312 23.00 11.34 8.84
C GLU A 312 23.53 9.94 9.18
N MET A 313 23.33 8.97 8.28
CA MET A 313 23.85 7.61 8.46
C MET A 313 25.38 7.56 8.46
N GLU A 314 26.04 8.34 7.60
CA GLU A 314 27.50 8.47 7.61
C GLU A 314 28.01 9.12 8.90
N ALA A 315 27.34 10.16 9.38
CA ALA A 315 27.69 10.82 10.62
C ALA A 315 27.55 9.87 11.83
N GLU A 316 26.49 9.06 11.87
CA GLU A 316 26.31 8.04 12.91
C GLU A 316 27.42 6.98 12.86
N LYS A 317 27.79 6.51 11.66
CA LYS A 317 28.93 5.59 11.47
C LYS A 317 30.25 6.20 11.95
N ARG A 318 30.49 7.50 11.69
CA ARG A 318 31.68 8.21 12.15
C ARG A 318 31.69 8.36 13.68
N ARG A 319 30.55 8.65 14.30
CA ARG A 319 30.41 8.73 15.77
C ARG A 319 30.63 7.37 16.45
N LYS A 320 30.16 6.28 15.85
CA LYS A 320 30.43 4.91 16.35
C LYS A 320 31.90 4.51 16.19
N LYS A 321 32.57 4.96 15.13
CA LYS A 321 33.99 4.70 14.88
C LYS A 321 34.91 5.49 15.82
N ASN A 322 34.54 6.73 16.15
CA ASN A 322 35.25 7.60 17.09
C ASN A 322 34.33 7.96 18.27
N PRO A 323 34.12 7.04 19.23
CA PRO A 323 33.37 7.36 20.43
C PRO A 323 34.07 8.51 21.18
N PRO A 324 33.32 9.47 21.74
CA PRO A 324 33.93 10.52 22.55
C PRO A 324 34.72 9.87 23.69
N LEU A 325 35.95 10.34 23.91
CA LEU A 325 36.78 9.90 25.02
C LEU A 325 35.98 10.09 26.33
N PRO A 326 36.05 9.14 27.27
CA PRO A 326 35.43 9.33 28.57
C PRO A 326 35.93 10.64 29.18
N PRO A 327 35.07 11.39 29.91
CA PRO A 327 35.51 12.59 30.60
C PRO A 327 36.73 12.24 31.46
N PRO A 328 37.77 13.09 31.50
CA PRO A 328 38.96 12.81 32.29
C PRO A 328 38.53 12.52 33.73
N PRO A 329 39.14 11.53 34.41
CA PRO A 329 38.84 11.28 35.81
C PRO A 329 39.06 12.59 36.57
N ALA A 330 38.07 12.99 37.37
CA ALA A 330 38.24 14.11 38.29
C ALA A 330 39.54 13.88 39.08
N PRO A 331 40.38 14.90 39.28
CA PRO A 331 41.64 14.73 39.97
C PRO A 331 41.38 14.12 41.34
N SER A 332 41.98 12.96 41.59
CA SER A 332 41.97 12.28 42.88
C SER A 332 42.72 13.12 43.90
N THR A 333 42.09 14.15 44.46
CA THR A 333 42.55 14.71 45.73
C THR A 333 42.16 13.73 46.84
N SER A 334 43.04 12.76 47.09
CA SER A 334 43.07 12.05 48.36
C SER A 334 43.53 13.05 49.42
N TYR A 335 42.58 13.82 49.97
CA TYR A 335 42.85 14.56 51.19
C TYR A 335 43.02 13.55 52.32
N SER A 336 44.13 13.65 53.05
CA SER A 336 44.27 12.92 54.30
C SER A 336 43.21 13.40 55.29
N ALA A 337 42.76 12.53 56.21
CA ALA A 337 41.77 12.89 57.24
C ALA A 337 42.22 14.10 58.09
N GLN A 338 43.52 14.40 58.13
CA GLN A 338 44.09 15.58 58.78
C GLN A 338 43.89 16.88 58.00
N GLU A 339 43.85 16.86 56.66
CA GLU A 339 43.60 18.08 55.85
C GLU A 339 42.13 18.50 55.86
N LEU A 340 41.20 17.53 55.93
CA LEU A 340 39.76 17.80 56.10
C LEU A 340 39.41 18.41 57.47
N ALA A 341 40.24 18.16 58.50
CA ALA A 341 40.07 18.74 59.83
C ALA A 341 40.51 20.23 59.88
N VAL A 342 41.55 20.60 59.12
CA VAL A 342 42.06 21.98 59.05
C VAL A 342 41.09 22.89 58.27
N MET A 343 40.48 22.40 57.18
CA MET A 343 39.52 23.20 56.40
C MET A 343 38.20 23.48 57.15
N ARG A 344 37.78 22.60 58.07
CA ARG A 344 36.56 22.82 58.88
C ARG A 344 36.75 23.86 59.98
N GLN A 345 37.96 24.06 60.49
CA GLN A 345 38.24 25.08 61.50
C GLN A 345 38.29 26.50 60.92
N VAL A 346 38.71 26.67 59.66
CA VAL A 346 38.81 28.01 59.04
C VAL A 346 37.44 28.59 58.64
N ARG A 347 36.41 27.76 58.43
CA ARG A 347 35.07 28.22 58.00
C ARG A 347 34.15 28.63 59.17
N ALA A 348 34.52 28.33 60.42
CA ALA A 348 33.71 28.64 61.61
C ALA A 348 34.07 29.98 62.27
N GLN A 349 35.00 30.77 61.71
CA GLN A 349 35.54 31.97 62.37
C GLN A 349 35.49 33.28 61.57
N ARG A 350 34.73 33.36 60.46
CA ARG A 350 34.49 34.64 59.78
C ARG A 350 33.02 34.82 59.40
N GLN A 351 32.24 35.18 60.39
CA GLN A 351 30.99 35.90 60.22
C GLN A 351 31.09 37.17 61.08
N GLU A 352 31.53 38.28 60.46
CA GLU A 352 31.23 39.64 60.92
C GLU A 352 31.05 40.55 59.68
N ASP A 353 29.82 41.02 59.50
CA ASP A 353 29.38 42.19 58.72
C ASP A 353 30.07 43.49 59.22
N PRO A 354 30.02 44.69 58.55
CA PRO A 354 28.83 45.23 57.87
C PRO A 354 29.00 46.21 56.66
N MET A 355 27.86 46.44 55.98
CA MET A 355 27.35 47.70 55.38
C MET A 355 28.11 48.44 54.24
N SER A 356 27.43 48.66 53.09
CA SER A 356 26.77 49.95 52.71
C SER A 356 26.65 50.23 51.19
N ARG A 357 25.38 50.43 50.74
CA ARG A 357 24.79 51.30 49.68
C ARG A 357 25.27 51.22 48.20
N GLY A 358 24.40 51.18 47.17
CA GLY A 358 22.93 51.20 47.09
C GLY A 358 22.35 51.31 45.65
N SER A 359 21.04 51.57 45.60
CA SER A 359 20.11 51.91 44.47
C SER A 359 19.54 50.77 43.61
N SER A 360 18.25 50.73 43.22
CA SER A 360 17.04 51.54 43.53
C SER A 360 15.76 50.82 43.02
N GLN A 361 14.65 51.00 43.76
CA GLN A 361 13.21 51.14 43.35
C GLN A 361 12.51 50.04 42.51
N SER A 362 11.23 49.66 42.65
CA SER A 362 10.12 49.94 43.60
C SER A 362 8.82 49.21 43.12
N HIS A 363 7.97 48.77 44.07
CA HIS A 363 6.48 48.70 44.06
C HIS A 363 5.76 47.80 43.00
N GLU A 364 4.71 47.00 43.23
CA GLU A 364 3.67 46.70 44.26
C GLU A 364 3.13 45.28 43.91
N GLY A 365 2.44 44.48 44.72
CA GLY A 365 1.79 44.61 46.03
C GLY A 365 0.82 43.42 46.19
N GLN A 366 0.97 42.69 47.31
CA GLN A 366 -0.08 42.24 48.27
C GLN A 366 -1.46 41.79 47.76
N GLY A 367 -2.15 40.79 48.32
CA GLY A 367 -2.09 40.03 49.57
C GLY A 367 -3.27 39.02 49.51
N GLY A 368 -3.62 38.19 50.48
CA GLY A 368 -3.19 37.97 51.85
C GLY A 368 -3.97 36.76 52.38
N SER A 369 -3.32 36.07 53.29
CA SER A 369 -3.72 35.03 54.25
C SER A 369 -5.14 35.11 54.88
N HIS A 370 -5.80 33.96 55.12
CA HIS A 370 -5.81 33.25 56.42
C HIS A 370 -6.79 32.04 56.52
N ARG A 371 -6.25 30.95 57.08
CA ARG A 371 -6.79 29.76 57.80
C ARG A 371 -8.27 29.68 58.25
N ALA A 372 -8.82 28.44 58.19
CA ALA A 372 -9.44 27.67 59.30
C ALA A 372 -9.71 26.20 58.86
N TYR A 373 -9.12 25.19 59.50
CA TYR A 373 -9.67 24.20 60.48
C TYR A 373 -10.37 22.93 59.91
N GLU A 374 -9.72 21.80 60.22
CA GLU A 374 -10.18 20.44 60.63
C GLU A 374 -11.26 19.59 59.91
N SER A 375 -10.80 18.37 59.55
CA SER A 375 -11.37 17.01 59.78
C SER A 375 -12.68 16.56 59.10
N SER A 376 -12.56 15.60 58.16
CA SER A 376 -13.07 14.21 58.36
C SER A 376 -12.86 13.27 57.14
N SER A 377 -12.49 12.05 57.49
CA SER A 377 -12.27 10.75 56.83
C SER A 377 -12.93 10.35 55.49
N ARG A 378 -12.14 9.74 54.57
CA ARG A 378 -12.41 8.45 53.87
C ARG A 378 -11.15 7.91 53.13
N PRO A 379 -11.08 6.60 52.77
CA PRO A 379 -9.88 5.75 52.87
C PRO A 379 -8.96 5.73 51.62
N PRO A 380 -7.70 5.24 51.75
CA PRO A 380 -6.80 5.05 50.63
C PRO A 380 -7.07 3.76 49.85
N ILE A 381 -6.98 3.87 48.54
CA ILE A 381 -6.97 2.79 47.54
C ILE A 381 -5.58 2.10 47.61
N PRO A 382 -5.48 0.76 47.47
CA PRO A 382 -4.21 0.06 47.57
C PRO A 382 -3.28 0.40 46.40
N HIS A 383 -2.04 0.75 46.72
CA HIS A 383 -0.93 0.80 45.78
C HIS A 383 -0.67 -0.61 45.23
N LEU A 384 -0.82 -0.78 43.91
CA LEU A 384 -0.23 -1.90 43.19
C LEU A 384 1.26 -1.58 42.99
N GLU A 385 2.11 -2.47 43.51
CA GLU A 385 3.56 -2.37 43.37
C GLU A 385 4.00 -2.44 41.89
N PRO A 386 5.11 -1.78 41.52
CA PRO A 386 5.79 -2.01 40.26
C PRO A 386 6.29 -3.45 40.19
N PHE A 387 5.91 -4.16 39.14
CA PHE A 387 6.38 -5.50 38.83
C PHE A 387 7.91 -5.52 38.71
N LYS A 388 8.58 -6.21 39.64
CA LYS A 388 10.01 -6.55 39.52
C LYS A 388 10.11 -7.83 38.67
N PRO A 389 10.83 -7.84 37.53
CA PRO A 389 11.11 -9.08 36.85
C PRO A 389 12.08 -9.91 37.72
N ASP A 390 11.64 -11.12 38.02
CA ASP A 390 12.42 -12.13 38.72
C ASP A 390 13.57 -12.58 37.80
N LEU A 391 14.79 -12.13 38.09
CA LEU A 391 16.01 -12.67 37.49
C LEU A 391 16.39 -13.94 38.24
N SER A 392 15.67 -15.04 37.97
CA SER A 392 16.20 -16.36 38.25
C SER A 392 17.31 -16.64 37.22
N GLY A 393 18.54 -16.80 37.70
CA GLY A 393 19.76 -16.87 36.89
C GLY A 393 19.73 -17.95 35.81
N GLU A 394 19.63 -17.51 34.55
CA GLU A 394 19.98 -18.31 33.39
C GLU A 394 21.35 -17.85 32.87
N ASP A 395 22.24 -18.83 32.71
CA ASP A 395 23.57 -18.67 32.15
C ASP A 395 23.46 -18.17 30.70
N PRO A 396 24.08 -17.02 30.32
CA PRO A 396 24.00 -16.47 28.97
C PRO A 396 24.57 -17.38 27.87
N HIS A 397 25.17 -18.52 28.22
CA HIS A 397 25.69 -19.51 27.28
C HIS A 397 24.81 -20.75 27.07
N GLN A 398 23.59 -20.79 27.64
CA GLN A 398 22.72 -21.97 27.52
C GLN A 398 21.83 -21.90 26.27
N GLU A 399 21.93 -22.88 25.36
CA GLU A 399 21.09 -22.94 24.14
C GLU A 399 19.59 -23.08 24.49
N ARG A 400 18.81 -22.04 24.21
CA ARG A 400 17.34 -22.03 24.35
C ARG A 400 16.67 -22.87 23.27
N THR A 401 15.58 -23.57 23.63
CA THR A 401 14.73 -24.26 22.65
C THR A 401 13.91 -23.26 21.82
N MET A 402 13.40 -23.68 20.65
CA MET A 402 12.62 -22.80 19.75
C MET A 402 11.40 -22.16 20.42
N VAL A 403 10.72 -22.89 21.30
CA VAL A 403 9.55 -22.39 22.03
C VAL A 403 9.97 -21.37 23.10
N GLN A 404 11.07 -21.64 23.81
CA GLN A 404 11.61 -20.70 24.80
C GLN A 404 12.12 -19.41 24.15
N GLN A 405 12.77 -19.49 22.99
CA GLN A 405 13.19 -18.30 22.25
C GLN A 405 11.99 -17.48 21.76
N ALA A 406 10.92 -18.14 21.30
CA ALA A 406 9.69 -17.45 20.91
C ALA A 406 9.03 -16.74 22.11
N TRP A 407 9.01 -17.39 23.27
CA TRP A 407 8.48 -16.80 24.51
C TRP A 407 9.35 -15.64 25.02
N HIS A 408 10.66 -15.75 24.86
CA HIS A 408 11.60 -14.69 25.21
C HIS A 408 11.40 -13.46 24.31
N LEU A 409 11.33 -13.62 22.98
CA LEU A 409 11.13 -12.51 22.05
C LEU A 409 9.82 -11.75 22.30
N ILE A 410 8.72 -12.45 22.60
CA ILE A 410 7.42 -11.81 22.87
C ILE A 410 7.47 -10.94 24.14
N ASN A 411 8.28 -11.34 25.13
CA ASN A 411 8.34 -10.68 26.43
C ASN A 411 9.49 -9.67 26.58
N SER A 412 10.47 -9.68 25.66
CA SER A 412 11.67 -8.84 25.75
C SER A 412 11.87 -7.89 24.57
N ALA A 413 11.22 -8.13 23.42
CA ALA A 413 11.33 -7.25 22.27
C ALA A 413 10.40 -6.03 22.43
N ASP A 414 10.98 -4.84 22.40
CA ASP A 414 10.23 -3.59 22.27
C ASP A 414 9.68 -3.48 20.84
N PRO A 415 8.35 -3.43 20.62
CA PRO A 415 7.74 -3.34 19.28
C PRO A 415 8.12 -2.09 18.47
N LEU A 416 8.85 -1.14 19.07
CA LEU A 416 9.29 0.10 18.45
C LEU A 416 10.82 0.17 18.20
N GLU A 417 11.61 -0.82 18.62
CA GLU A 417 13.04 -0.88 18.27
C GLU A 417 13.26 -1.52 16.88
N ASP A 418 14.15 -0.91 16.07
CA ASP A 418 14.53 -1.41 14.75
C ASP A 418 15.28 -2.76 14.87
N SER A 419 14.81 -3.77 14.13
CA SER A 419 15.31 -5.17 14.06
C SER A 419 16.81 -5.34 13.76
N ASP A 420 17.52 -4.26 13.42
CA ASP A 420 18.94 -4.29 13.04
C ASP A 420 19.88 -4.03 14.23
N LYS A 421 19.34 -3.79 15.44
CA LYS A 421 20.11 -3.46 16.66
C LYS A 421 19.98 -4.48 17.80
N GLU A 422 19.39 -5.65 17.58
CA GLU A 422 19.34 -6.67 18.63
C GLU A 422 20.72 -7.32 18.85
N GLU A 423 21.32 -7.08 20.02
CA GLU A 423 22.58 -7.68 20.49
C GLU A 423 22.40 -9.13 21.00
N ASP A 424 21.29 -9.81 20.72
CA ASP A 424 21.04 -11.18 21.19
C ASP A 424 21.86 -12.21 20.38
N GLU A 425 22.83 -12.86 21.03
CA GLU A 425 23.65 -13.92 20.45
C GLU A 425 22.82 -15.10 19.90
N HIS A 426 21.64 -15.36 20.48
CA HIS A 426 20.73 -16.42 19.99
C HIS A 426 20.08 -16.07 18.65
N VAL A 427 19.78 -14.80 18.41
CA VAL A 427 19.25 -14.32 17.11
C VAL A 427 20.32 -14.46 16.03
N ARG A 428 21.59 -14.16 16.36
CA ARG A 428 22.73 -14.39 15.44
C ARG A 428 22.93 -15.88 15.12
N LEU A 429 22.76 -16.77 16.09
CA LEU A 429 22.86 -18.22 15.88
C LEU A 429 21.73 -18.74 14.98
N ASP A 430 20.49 -18.32 15.19
CA ASP A 430 19.36 -18.74 14.35
C ASP A 430 19.50 -18.20 12.92
N TYR A 431 19.94 -16.95 12.76
CA TYR A 431 20.25 -16.37 11.46
C TYR A 431 21.34 -17.15 10.70
N ASN A 432 22.41 -17.54 11.40
CA ASN A 432 23.47 -18.38 10.82
C ASN A 432 22.98 -19.80 10.47
N ARG A 433 22.11 -20.40 11.27
CA ARG A 433 21.50 -21.71 10.98
C ARG A 433 20.61 -21.62 9.72
N ARG A 434 19.81 -20.56 9.59
CA ARG A 434 18.98 -20.29 8.38
C ARG A 434 19.82 -20.05 7.14
N LEU A 435 20.92 -19.28 7.24
CA LEU A 435 21.86 -19.08 6.15
C LEU A 435 22.50 -20.39 5.67
N ARG A 436 22.86 -21.31 6.58
CA ARG A 436 23.37 -22.64 6.20
C ARG A 436 22.32 -23.49 5.47
N VAL A 437 21.06 -23.41 5.86
CA VAL A 437 19.96 -24.11 5.16
C VAL A 437 19.76 -23.53 3.76
N LEU A 438 19.73 -22.21 3.63
CA LEU A 438 19.61 -21.53 2.33
C LEU A 438 20.80 -21.82 1.41
N ALA A 439 22.01 -21.89 1.95
CA ALA A 439 23.20 -22.29 1.21
C ALA A 439 23.14 -23.76 0.73
N ARG A 440 22.50 -24.66 1.50
CA ARG A 440 22.29 -26.07 1.10
C ARG A 440 21.18 -26.25 0.05
N LEU A 441 20.23 -25.31 -0.04
CA LEU A 441 19.13 -25.35 -1.02
C LEU A 441 19.52 -24.75 -2.37
N ARG A 442 20.52 -23.87 -2.43
CA ARG A 442 21.03 -23.29 -3.67
C ARG A 442 21.98 -24.28 -4.37
N GLY A 443 21.41 -25.29 -5.02
CA GLY A 443 22.16 -26.30 -5.79
C GLY A 443 21.38 -27.54 -6.22
N LYS A 444 20.06 -27.60 -6.02
CA LYS A 444 19.21 -28.70 -6.52
C LYS A 444 18.09 -28.12 -7.40
N GLU A 445 17.85 -28.74 -8.55
CA GLU A 445 16.77 -28.35 -9.47
C GLU A 445 15.38 -28.63 -8.87
N PRO A 446 14.37 -27.76 -9.11
CA PRO A 446 13.02 -27.97 -8.61
C PRO A 446 12.13 -28.63 -9.66
N THR A 447 12.07 -29.96 -9.72
CA THR A 447 10.93 -30.65 -10.36
C THR A 447 10.74 -32.07 -9.79
N PRO A 448 9.51 -32.49 -9.43
CA PRO A 448 9.16 -33.91 -9.39
C PRO A 448 8.82 -34.41 -10.81
N GLU A 449 9.15 -35.67 -11.11
CA GLU A 449 8.88 -36.34 -12.38
C GLU A 449 7.37 -36.43 -12.72
N PRO A 450 6.98 -36.42 -14.00
CA PRO A 450 5.59 -36.59 -14.43
C PRO A 450 5.15 -38.07 -14.39
N GLU A 451 3.97 -38.33 -13.84
CA GLU A 451 3.29 -39.63 -13.96
C GLU A 451 2.85 -39.91 -15.41
N PRO A 452 2.98 -41.15 -15.91
CA PRO A 452 2.39 -41.56 -17.17
C PRO A 452 0.97 -42.13 -16.99
N GLN A 453 0.04 -41.72 -17.86
CA GLN A 453 -1.22 -42.41 -18.18
C GLN A 453 -1.40 -42.41 -19.72
N PRO A 454 -2.28 -43.23 -20.37
CA PRO A 454 -3.37 -44.07 -19.83
C PRO A 454 -3.53 -45.48 -20.46
N GLY A 455 -4.40 -46.33 -19.88
CA GLY A 455 -4.83 -47.59 -20.52
C GLY A 455 -5.92 -48.41 -19.78
N SER A 456 -7.16 -48.29 -20.28
CA SER A 456 -8.26 -49.28 -20.35
C SER A 456 -8.94 -49.89 -19.09
N SER A 457 -10.22 -49.49 -18.95
CA SER A 457 -11.46 -50.28 -18.77
C SER A 457 -11.68 -51.20 -17.56
N SER A 458 -12.73 -50.92 -16.77
CA SER A 458 -14.02 -51.67 -16.78
C SER A 458 -14.93 -51.30 -15.59
N HIS A 459 -16.21 -51.05 -15.88
CA HIS A 459 -17.37 -51.01 -14.96
C HIS A 459 -17.80 -52.46 -14.61
N PRO A 460 -18.64 -52.76 -13.57
CA PRO A 460 -19.86 -52.02 -13.19
C PRO A 460 -20.28 -51.94 -11.69
N ASN A 461 -21.29 -51.07 -11.51
CA ASN A 461 -22.25 -50.74 -10.42
C ASN A 461 -22.89 -51.93 -9.64
N PRO A 462 -23.90 -51.75 -8.72
CA PRO A 462 -24.31 -50.60 -7.85
C PRO A 462 -24.67 -51.04 -6.39
N ALA A 463 -25.05 -50.10 -5.49
CA ALA A 463 -26.24 -50.21 -4.61
C ALA A 463 -26.35 -49.14 -3.49
N HIS A 464 -27.60 -48.66 -3.30
CA HIS A 464 -28.27 -48.11 -2.10
C HIS A 464 -27.63 -46.93 -1.33
N GLY A 465 -28.36 -45.92 -0.83
CA GLY A 465 -29.79 -45.65 -0.70
C GLY A 465 -30.00 -44.65 0.45
N GLN A 466 -31.02 -43.77 0.34
CA GLN A 466 -31.71 -43.01 1.40
C GLN A 466 -30.83 -42.05 2.25
N GLY A 467 -31.13 -40.77 2.49
CA GLY A 467 -32.41 -40.08 2.65
C GLY A 467 -32.38 -39.36 4.02
N ARG A 468 -32.46 -38.02 4.04
CA ARG A 468 -33.11 -37.14 5.05
C ARG A 468 -32.48 -35.74 5.15
N GLN A 469 -33.27 -34.75 4.77
CA GLN A 469 -33.35 -33.40 5.35
C GLN A 469 -34.45 -33.41 6.44
N PRO A 470 -34.77 -32.31 7.15
CA PRO A 470 -34.01 -31.09 7.48
C PRO A 470 -34.17 -30.68 8.98
N SER A 471 -33.59 -29.54 9.37
CA SER A 471 -34.31 -28.36 9.95
C SER A 471 -33.72 -27.71 11.22
N GLN A 472 -33.98 -26.39 11.26
CA GLN A 472 -33.98 -25.41 12.36
C GLN A 472 -32.65 -24.74 12.74
N ALA A 473 -32.57 -23.48 13.18
CA ALA A 473 -33.29 -22.21 13.02
C ALA A 473 -32.75 -21.29 14.14
N ALA A 474 -32.81 -19.97 13.93
CA ALA A 474 -32.53 -18.89 14.89
C ALA A 474 -31.01 -18.62 15.17
N GLN A 475 -30.52 -17.39 15.30
CA GLN A 475 -31.16 -16.17 15.80
C GLN A 475 -30.41 -14.92 15.29
N ALA A 476 -31.16 -13.83 15.12
CA ALA A 476 -30.70 -12.55 14.62
C ALA A 476 -30.01 -11.69 15.71
N SER A 477 -29.00 -10.94 15.31
CA SER A 477 -28.53 -9.75 16.04
C SER A 477 -28.26 -8.62 15.03
N GLN A 478 -28.95 -7.50 15.23
CA GLN A 478 -28.74 -6.25 14.48
C GLN A 478 -27.43 -5.58 14.90
N PRO A 479 -26.88 -4.70 14.06
CA PRO A 479 -26.38 -3.43 14.57
C PRO A 479 -27.01 -2.24 13.84
N THR A 480 -27.61 -1.38 14.64
CA THR A 480 -27.97 0.01 14.35
C THR A 480 -26.71 0.85 14.14
N GLY A 481 -26.61 1.51 12.99
CA GLY A 481 -25.59 2.51 12.69
C GLY A 481 -26.06 3.39 11.54
N ARG A 482 -26.54 4.58 11.88
CA ARG A 482 -27.22 5.56 11.03
C ARG A 482 -26.27 6.07 9.92
N LEU A 483 -26.66 5.90 8.66
CA LEU A 483 -25.98 6.45 7.48
C LEU A 483 -26.12 7.99 7.47
N GLN A 484 -24.99 8.71 7.49
CA GLN A 484 -24.94 10.13 7.13
C GLN A 484 -24.77 10.26 5.61
N GLN A 485 -25.54 11.20 5.05
CA GLN A 485 -25.60 11.55 3.63
C GLN A 485 -24.24 11.90 3.03
N VAL A 486 -24.00 11.42 1.81
CA VAL A 486 -23.04 12.03 0.89
C VAL A 486 -23.75 12.29 -0.43
N GLN A 487 -23.65 13.52 -0.91
CA GLN A 487 -24.18 13.97 -2.21
C GLN A 487 -23.32 13.41 -3.35
N SER A 488 -23.90 13.28 -4.54
CA SER A 488 -23.20 12.80 -5.74
C SER A 488 -21.90 13.58 -5.99
N TRP A 489 -20.82 12.86 -6.33
CA TRP A 489 -19.51 13.38 -6.66
C TRP A 489 -19.53 13.83 -8.14
N ARG A 490 -19.75 15.13 -8.38
CA ARG A 490 -19.72 15.74 -9.72
C ARG A 490 -18.58 16.73 -9.86
#